data_AF-A0A7G7BF94-F1
#
_entry.id   AF-A0A7G7BF94-F1
#
_cell.length_a   1.000
_cell.length_b   1.000
_cell.length_c   1.000
_cell.angle_alpha   90.00
_cell.angle_beta   90.00
_cell.angle_gamma   90.00
#
_symmetry.space_group_name_H-M   'P 1'
#
loop_
_entity.id
_entity.type
_entity.pdbx_description
1 polymer ?
#
loop_
_entity_poly.entity_id
_entity_poly.type
_entity_poly.pdbx_seq_one_letter_code
_entity_poly.pdbx_strand_id
1 'polypeptide(L)'
;MTFFFAENGFMRPGIDVPRLATARKAASAVADMHSERWYEVAYEAYCAVSDSSSAATISADSDTEGTDEMPKKGARLPWRLTFQYATQERASSNAYSAQSEAERQADEMVRTAARNESSVSITISNRDSGESYSYPRTEGVPDMPAKKTAATKPEEIDVDGLTSQVHELADRIKTEKNPAELESLAASAESIIRRLPTAKRTALRKAVKDAKAAAAKSEPKPEPEPAEPSTEIVKNTDDPMTWDNVPQLIEAAAAQMREGSAAGRQLQSAGERVANILLTIRQNMIDPETGLPDLVWRMKATRNAAGKVYADALKGVSEDEVELREAHAALQIATRNKASDVLVAWLRGYDRDDEKSVSMLAEIFPGAVELLEADPELSAEGAIRQLYAAKSVELPIRGRTEAMRITRRMETIEKTTKQIEAHQDAGNAAKVEELQAKISDLKADLPPDALAKLGETAAEKSDAERTKETISKARKLFETAGKRQAKLTAAQKRKTKAELYTLIREMVDTFGLDYSALAPAEETEAENG
;
A
#
# COMPACT_ATOMS: atom_id res chain seq x y z
N MET A 1 -23.87 55.68 -33.20
CA MET A 1 -25.15 55.08 -32.79
C MET A 1 -24.90 54.48 -31.42
N THR A 2 -25.33 55.22 -30.41
CA THR A 2 -24.85 55.16 -29.02
C THR A 2 -26.03 54.66 -28.19
N PHE A 3 -25.87 53.62 -27.39
CA PHE A 3 -26.88 53.22 -26.42
C PHE A 3 -26.32 53.23 -25.00
N PHE A 4 -27.14 53.85 -24.15
CA PHE A 4 -26.93 54.27 -22.79
C PHE A 4 -26.77 53.10 -21.80
N PHE A 5 -25.86 53.29 -20.84
CA PHE A 5 -25.92 52.68 -19.52
C PHE A 5 -27.05 53.35 -18.71
N ALA A 6 -27.86 52.55 -18.04
CA ALA A 6 -28.71 53.00 -16.94
C ALA A 6 -28.57 52.02 -15.77
N GLU A 7 -28.23 52.62 -14.62
CA GLU A 7 -28.05 52.03 -13.31
C GLU A 7 -29.36 51.46 -12.74
N ASN A 8 -29.24 50.35 -12.00
CA ASN A 8 -30.01 49.97 -10.81
C ASN A 8 -29.26 48.74 -10.25
N GLY A 9 -28.54 48.78 -9.12
CA GLY A 9 -28.93 49.37 -7.85
C GLY A 9 -29.34 48.26 -6.88
N PHE A 10 -28.42 47.35 -6.51
CA PHE A 10 -28.55 46.52 -5.30
C PHE A 10 -27.16 46.19 -4.75
N MET A 11 -26.61 47.11 -3.96
CA MET A 11 -25.54 46.80 -3.02
C MET A 11 -26.13 45.97 -1.87
N ARG A 12 -25.65 44.74 -1.67
CA ARG A 12 -25.65 44.11 -0.35
C ARG A 12 -24.30 44.40 0.31
N PRO A 13 -24.27 45.08 1.47
CA PRO A 13 -23.05 45.31 2.23
C PRO A 13 -22.74 44.08 3.11
N GLY A 14 -21.44 43.83 3.31
CA GLY A 14 -20.96 43.05 4.46
C GLY A 14 -20.98 41.53 4.31
N ILE A 15 -20.09 40.98 3.48
CA ILE A 15 -19.51 39.67 3.80
C ILE A 15 -18.19 39.96 4.53
N ASP A 16 -18.16 39.66 5.82
CA ASP A 16 -16.96 39.72 6.66
C ASP A 16 -15.81 38.97 5.99
N VAL A 17 -14.84 39.72 5.46
CA VAL A 17 -13.58 39.23 4.90
C VAL A 17 -12.82 38.28 5.87
N PRO A 18 -12.91 38.42 7.21
CA PRO A 18 -12.34 37.45 8.14
C PRO A 18 -12.96 36.05 8.06
N ARG A 19 -14.26 35.93 7.72
CA ARG A 19 -14.96 34.63 7.65
C ARG A 19 -14.58 33.84 6.40
N LEU A 20 -14.33 34.51 5.28
CA LEU A 20 -13.82 33.87 4.05
C LEU A 20 -12.36 33.40 4.19
N ALA A 21 -11.52 34.18 4.88
CA ALA A 21 -10.15 33.76 5.19
C ALA A 21 -10.13 32.55 6.15
N THR A 22 -11.02 32.53 7.15
CA THR A 22 -11.15 31.41 8.10
C THR A 22 -11.71 30.15 7.41
N ALA A 23 -12.67 30.30 6.48
CA ALA A 23 -13.20 29.20 5.69
C ALA A 23 -12.17 28.62 4.69
N ARG A 24 -11.33 29.47 4.06
CA ARG A 24 -10.20 29.01 3.24
C ARG A 24 -9.13 28.31 4.07
N LYS A 25 -8.83 28.82 5.27
CA LYS A 25 -7.86 28.19 6.20
C LYS A 25 -8.38 26.85 6.74
N ALA A 26 -9.69 26.75 7.01
CA ALA A 26 -10.35 25.50 7.40
C ALA A 26 -10.41 24.49 6.24
N ALA A 27 -10.69 24.93 5.01
CA ALA A 27 -10.70 24.07 3.83
C ALA A 27 -9.28 23.57 3.47
N SER A 28 -8.25 24.42 3.60
CA SER A 28 -6.85 24.02 3.48
C SER A 28 -6.46 23.04 4.58
N ALA A 29 -6.80 23.31 5.84
CA ALA A 29 -6.50 22.40 6.96
C ALA A 29 -7.24 21.05 6.84
N VAL A 30 -8.45 21.03 6.27
CA VAL A 30 -9.18 19.78 5.97
C VAL A 30 -8.55 19.03 4.80
N ALA A 31 -8.10 19.73 3.76
CA ALA A 31 -7.36 19.12 2.64
C ALA A 31 -6.00 18.56 3.09
N ASP A 32 -5.26 19.30 3.92
CA ASP A 32 -4.00 18.89 4.52
C ASP A 32 -4.21 17.70 5.47
N MET A 33 -5.24 17.73 6.33
CA MET A 33 -5.62 16.59 7.20
C MET A 33 -6.04 15.35 6.39
N HIS A 34 -6.69 15.51 5.23
CA HIS A 34 -7.01 14.37 4.38
C HIS A 34 -5.74 13.81 3.72
N SER A 35 -4.80 14.65 3.28
CA SER A 35 -3.53 14.22 2.69
C SER A 35 -2.61 13.51 3.70
N GLU A 36 -2.48 14.05 4.93
CA GLU A 36 -1.71 13.43 6.01
C GLU A 36 -2.33 12.11 6.45
N ARG A 37 -3.66 12.02 6.48
CA ARG A 37 -4.36 10.76 6.83
C ARG A 37 -4.26 9.70 5.73
N TRP A 38 -4.13 10.09 4.47
CA TRP A 38 -3.79 9.15 3.39
C TRP A 38 -2.35 8.64 3.51
N TYR A 39 -1.40 9.50 3.92
CA TYR A 39 -0.03 9.08 4.21
C TYR A 39 0.08 8.21 5.47
N GLU A 40 -0.64 8.53 6.56
CA GLU A 40 -0.69 7.69 7.76
C GLU A 40 -1.35 6.34 7.47
N VAL A 41 -2.44 6.29 6.69
CA VAL A 41 -3.10 5.02 6.32
C VAL A 41 -2.24 4.21 5.35
N ALA A 42 -1.53 4.86 4.42
CA ALA A 42 -0.58 4.19 3.52
C ALA A 42 0.66 3.68 4.28
N TYR A 43 1.13 4.43 5.29
CA TYR A 43 2.25 4.05 6.14
C TYR A 43 1.87 2.96 7.15
N GLU A 44 0.68 3.00 7.75
CA GLU A 44 0.14 1.92 8.59
C GLU A 44 -0.12 0.65 7.77
N ALA A 45 -0.59 0.78 6.52
CA ALA A 45 -0.71 -0.35 5.60
C ALA A 45 0.67 -0.90 5.19
N TYR A 46 1.67 -0.04 4.98
CA TYR A 46 3.05 -0.42 4.71
C TYR A 46 3.69 -1.15 5.91
N CYS A 47 3.50 -0.63 7.13
CA CYS A 47 3.96 -1.25 8.37
C CYS A 47 3.25 -2.58 8.66
N ALA A 48 1.94 -2.67 8.38
CA ALA A 48 1.20 -3.93 8.50
C ALA A 48 1.64 -4.98 7.46
N VAL A 49 2.12 -4.54 6.29
CA VAL A 49 2.71 -5.41 5.27
C VAL A 49 4.16 -5.79 5.63
N SER A 50 4.95 -4.91 6.25
CA SER A 50 6.30 -5.24 6.71
C SER A 50 6.28 -6.20 7.90
N ASP A 51 5.36 -6.02 8.84
CA ASP A 51 5.20 -6.88 10.03
C ASP A 51 4.57 -8.24 9.71
N SER A 52 3.86 -8.36 8.58
CA SER A 52 3.40 -9.66 8.06
C SER A 52 4.42 -10.35 7.14
N SER A 53 5.47 -9.62 6.69
CA SER A 53 6.57 -10.18 5.90
C SER A 53 7.71 -10.77 6.74
N SER A 54 7.77 -10.49 8.04
CA SER A 54 8.74 -11.07 8.97
C SER A 54 8.33 -12.46 9.50
N ALA A 55 7.15 -12.96 9.13
CA ALA A 55 6.71 -14.32 9.40
C ALA A 55 7.13 -15.29 8.28
N ALA A 56 8.40 -15.71 8.35
CA ALA A 56 8.96 -16.98 7.87
C ALA A 56 8.48 -17.53 6.51
N THR A 57 9.38 -17.52 5.52
CA THR A 57 9.51 -18.64 4.59
C THR A 57 10.97 -19.02 4.44
N ILE A 58 11.34 -20.09 5.14
CA ILE A 58 12.52 -20.92 4.89
C ILE A 58 12.21 -21.72 3.62
N SER A 59 13.03 -21.59 2.57
CA SER A 59 13.15 -22.64 1.56
C SER A 59 14.43 -23.43 1.82
N ALA A 60 14.26 -24.68 2.20
CA ALA A 60 15.28 -25.70 2.10
C ALA A 60 15.56 -25.93 0.61
N ASP A 61 16.83 -25.77 0.22
CA ASP A 61 17.57 -26.65 -0.68
C ASP A 61 19.04 -26.19 -0.63
N SER A 62 19.78 -26.80 0.30
CA SER A 62 21.24 -26.92 0.19
C SER A 62 21.60 -28.35 0.59
N ASP A 63 21.97 -29.14 -0.41
CA ASP A 63 22.72 -30.37 -0.22
C ASP A 63 24.06 -30.03 0.46
N THR A 64 24.10 -30.16 1.78
CA THR A 64 25.33 -30.37 2.55
C THR A 64 24.97 -31.24 3.75
N GLU A 65 25.52 -32.45 3.75
CA GLU A 65 25.44 -33.42 4.85
C GLU A 65 25.89 -32.79 6.18
N GLY A 66 24.98 -32.70 7.14
CA GLY A 66 25.25 -32.25 8.50
C GLY A 66 23.97 -32.29 9.31
N THR A 67 23.68 -33.43 9.96
CA THR A 67 22.50 -33.62 10.81
C THR A 67 22.59 -32.74 12.06
N ASP A 68 21.98 -31.56 12.05
CA ASP A 68 21.80 -30.73 13.24
C ASP A 68 20.48 -31.14 13.92
N GLU A 69 20.59 -31.98 14.95
CA GLU A 69 19.43 -32.46 15.73
C GLU A 69 18.74 -31.27 16.43
N MET A 70 17.44 -31.06 16.14
CA MET A 70 16.67 -30.08 16.90
C MET A 70 16.64 -30.44 18.40
N PRO A 71 16.93 -29.49 19.30
CA PRO A 71 16.99 -29.78 20.72
C PRO A 71 15.63 -30.22 21.28
N LYS A 72 15.62 -31.33 22.03
CA LYS A 72 14.42 -31.88 22.68
C LYS A 72 13.78 -30.84 23.61
N LYS A 73 12.45 -30.79 23.64
CA LYS A 73 11.65 -29.86 24.47
C LYS A 73 12.09 -29.94 25.94
N GLY A 74 12.69 -28.86 26.45
CA GLY A 74 13.24 -28.77 27.82
C GLY A 74 14.78 -28.74 27.91
N ALA A 75 15.49 -28.86 26.78
CA ALA A 75 16.95 -28.70 26.75
C ALA A 75 17.36 -27.26 27.10
N ARG A 76 18.38 -27.12 27.96
CA ARG A 76 19.00 -25.83 28.25
C ARG A 76 19.79 -25.40 27.02
N LEU A 77 19.42 -24.25 26.45
CA LEU A 77 20.12 -23.68 25.32
C LEU A 77 21.40 -22.99 25.82
N PRO A 78 22.59 -23.27 25.23
CA PRO A 78 23.85 -22.87 25.84
C PRO A 78 24.47 -21.60 25.24
N TRP A 79 23.99 -21.13 24.08
CA TRP A 79 24.60 -20.02 23.35
C TRP A 79 23.95 -18.69 23.70
N ARG A 80 24.75 -17.63 23.83
CA ARG A 80 24.29 -16.28 24.12
C ARG A 80 25.01 -15.28 23.25
N LEU A 81 24.25 -14.33 22.73
CA LEU A 81 24.76 -13.19 22.00
C LEU A 81 24.93 -11.99 22.93
N THR A 82 26.11 -11.39 22.92
CA THR A 82 26.41 -10.11 23.56
C THR A 82 26.80 -9.10 22.49
N PHE A 83 26.23 -7.90 22.52
CA PHE A 83 26.43 -6.89 21.49
C PHE A 83 26.59 -5.49 22.09
N GLN A 84 27.31 -4.62 21.39
CA GLN A 84 27.39 -3.21 21.72
C GLN A 84 27.38 -2.39 20.43
N TYR A 85 26.38 -1.53 20.29
CA TYR A 85 26.37 -0.52 19.23
C TYR A 85 27.34 0.62 19.58
N ALA A 86 27.93 1.26 18.57
CA ALA A 86 28.85 2.39 18.77
C ALA A 86 28.22 3.55 19.57
N THR A 87 26.90 3.67 19.52
CA THR A 87 26.10 4.68 20.23
C THR A 87 25.76 4.30 21.68
N GLN A 88 26.12 3.10 22.14
CA GLN A 88 25.80 2.59 23.47
C GLN A 88 27.03 2.55 24.38
N GLU A 89 26.89 3.09 25.60
CA GLU A 89 27.96 3.07 26.61
C GLU A 89 28.18 1.68 27.24
N ARG A 90 27.20 0.77 27.12
CA ARG A 90 27.27 -0.57 27.72
C ARG A 90 26.80 -1.64 26.76
N ALA A 91 27.48 -2.79 26.78
CA ALA A 91 27.08 -3.97 26.05
C ALA A 91 25.76 -4.55 26.60
N SER A 92 24.88 -4.95 25.69
CA SER A 92 23.63 -5.65 25.97
C SER A 92 23.75 -7.12 25.57
N SER A 93 22.90 -7.98 26.10
CA SER A 93 22.99 -9.42 25.82
C SER A 93 21.63 -10.10 25.81
N ASN A 94 21.44 -11.00 24.86
CA ASN A 94 20.18 -11.71 24.64
C ASN A 94 19.99 -12.86 25.64
N ALA A 95 18.79 -13.45 25.62
CA ALA A 95 18.53 -14.73 26.27
C ALA A 95 19.33 -15.85 25.58
N TYR A 96 19.53 -16.96 26.29
CA TYR A 96 20.24 -18.11 25.72
C TYR A 96 19.40 -18.79 24.63
N SER A 97 20.03 -19.15 23.51
CA SER A 97 19.42 -19.74 22.32
C SER A 97 20.26 -20.87 21.74
N ALA A 98 19.78 -21.51 20.68
CA ALA A 98 20.63 -22.37 19.85
C ALA A 98 21.72 -21.53 19.16
N GLN A 99 22.83 -22.17 18.74
CA GLN A 99 23.95 -21.49 18.08
C GLN A 99 23.50 -20.80 16.80
N SER A 100 22.80 -21.54 15.92
CA SER A 100 22.27 -21.04 14.66
C SER A 100 21.28 -19.87 14.85
N GLU A 101 20.53 -19.87 15.96
CA GLU A 101 19.64 -18.76 16.29
C GLU A 101 20.40 -17.53 16.80
N ALA A 102 21.47 -17.73 17.58
CA ALA A 102 22.34 -16.63 18.00
C ALA A 102 23.07 -16.00 16.80
N GLU A 103 23.59 -16.81 15.89
CA GLU A 103 24.23 -16.32 14.65
C GLU A 103 23.24 -15.60 13.74
N ARG A 104 22.02 -16.13 13.58
CA ARG A 104 20.95 -15.45 12.81
C ARG A 104 20.59 -14.09 13.40
N GLN A 105 20.49 -13.99 14.73
CA GLN A 105 20.27 -12.70 15.40
C GLN A 105 21.46 -11.76 15.19
N ALA A 106 22.70 -12.26 15.22
CA ALA A 106 23.88 -11.46 14.94
C ALA A 106 23.86 -10.88 13.52
N ASP A 107 23.49 -11.69 12.51
CA ASP A 107 23.33 -11.23 11.12
C ASP A 107 22.31 -10.10 11.00
N GLU A 108 21.15 -10.24 11.64
CA GLU A 108 20.10 -9.23 11.61
C GLU A 108 20.57 -7.91 12.24
N MET A 109 21.35 -7.99 13.32
CA MET A 109 21.92 -6.82 13.99
C MET A 109 23.01 -6.14 13.16
N VAL A 110 23.87 -6.91 12.48
CA VAL A 110 24.86 -6.35 11.54
C VAL A 110 24.15 -5.66 10.37
N ARG A 111 23.10 -6.25 9.81
CA ARG A 111 22.29 -5.64 8.74
C ARG A 111 21.61 -4.35 9.21
N THR A 112 21.07 -4.35 10.42
CA THR A 112 20.43 -3.17 11.02
C THR A 112 21.45 -2.06 11.30
N ALA A 113 22.63 -2.41 11.80
CA ALA A 113 23.72 -1.47 12.02
C ALA A 113 24.15 -0.82 10.69
N ALA A 114 24.30 -1.61 9.64
CA ALA A 114 24.66 -1.15 8.29
C ALA A 114 23.61 -0.21 7.68
N ARG A 115 22.31 -0.53 7.83
CA ARG A 115 21.21 0.36 7.38
C ARG A 115 21.22 1.72 8.07
N ASN A 116 21.65 1.75 9.33
CA ASN A 116 21.67 2.96 10.14
C ASN A 116 23.03 3.66 10.17
N GLU A 117 23.96 3.30 9.27
CA GLU A 117 25.33 3.83 9.21
C GLU A 117 26.09 3.76 10.55
N SER A 118 25.81 2.72 11.35
CA SER A 118 26.40 2.50 12.67
C SER A 118 27.24 1.22 12.69
N SER A 119 28.18 1.12 13.63
CA SER A 119 28.91 -0.12 13.87
C SER A 119 28.39 -0.84 15.12
N VAL A 120 28.42 -2.17 15.08
CA VAL A 120 28.05 -3.05 16.19
C VAL A 120 29.17 -4.06 16.40
N SER A 121 29.64 -4.21 17.64
CA SER A 121 30.51 -5.32 18.03
C SER A 121 29.65 -6.44 18.60
N ILE A 122 29.84 -7.66 18.12
CA ILE A 122 29.06 -8.82 18.55
C ILE A 122 30.01 -9.94 18.97
N THR A 123 29.72 -10.53 20.12
CA THR A 123 30.38 -11.72 20.67
C THR A 123 29.32 -12.78 20.94
N ILE A 124 29.51 -13.98 20.39
CA ILE A 124 28.68 -15.14 20.67
C ILE A 124 29.46 -16.05 21.62
N SER A 125 28.85 -16.45 22.73
CA SER A 125 29.48 -17.31 23.73
C SER A 125 28.61 -18.50 24.15
N ASN A 126 29.25 -19.63 24.38
CA ASN A 126 28.63 -20.85 24.89
C ASN A 126 28.94 -21.00 26.37
N ARG A 127 27.92 -21.09 27.22
CA ARG A 127 28.10 -21.21 28.66
C ARG A 127 28.63 -22.58 29.09
N ASP A 128 28.28 -23.62 28.35
CA ASP A 128 28.60 -24.99 28.73
C ASP A 128 30.00 -25.40 28.26
N SER A 129 30.42 -24.96 27.05
CA SER A 129 31.78 -25.20 26.53
C SER A 129 32.79 -24.10 26.90
N GLY A 130 32.31 -22.89 27.26
CA GLY A 130 33.17 -21.72 27.49
C GLY A 130 33.71 -21.08 26.21
N GLU A 131 33.33 -21.59 25.03
CA GLU A 131 33.75 -21.05 23.74
C GLU A 131 33.14 -19.66 23.50
N SER A 132 33.91 -18.75 22.93
CA SER A 132 33.40 -17.46 22.48
C SER A 132 34.14 -16.97 21.24
N TYR A 133 33.45 -16.27 20.34
CA TYR A 133 34.04 -15.68 19.15
C TYR A 133 33.34 -14.37 18.80
N SER A 134 34.06 -13.50 18.06
CA SER A 134 33.49 -12.28 17.51
C SER A 134 32.80 -12.56 16.17
N TYR A 135 31.69 -11.88 15.92
CA TYR A 135 30.86 -12.07 14.73
C TYR A 135 30.94 -10.85 13.78
N PRO A 136 31.00 -11.04 12.45
CA PRO A 136 30.95 -12.31 11.72
C PRO A 136 32.20 -13.17 11.90
N ARG A 137 32.00 -14.49 11.96
CA ARG A 137 33.06 -15.48 12.16
C ARG A 137 34.03 -15.41 10.97
N THR A 138 35.20 -14.82 11.17
CA THR A 138 36.29 -14.92 10.19
C THR A 138 36.82 -16.34 10.22
N GLU A 139 36.28 -17.21 9.36
CA GLU A 139 36.76 -18.58 9.24
C GLU A 139 38.24 -18.57 8.84
N GLY A 140 39.11 -18.97 9.77
CA GLY A 140 40.52 -19.22 9.49
C GLY A 140 41.55 -18.67 10.48
N VAL A 141 41.17 -18.01 11.59
CA VAL A 141 42.16 -17.61 12.62
C VAL A 141 41.73 -18.11 14.00
N PRO A 142 42.31 -19.23 14.50
CA PRO A 142 42.26 -19.51 15.93
C PRO A 142 43.18 -18.52 16.64
N ASP A 143 42.62 -17.89 17.67
CA ASP A 143 43.31 -16.97 18.55
C ASP A 143 44.39 -17.75 19.34
N MET A 144 45.68 -17.51 19.07
CA MET A 144 46.85 -17.70 19.97
C MET A 144 48.19 -17.34 19.27
N PRO A 145 49.27 -17.03 20.02
CA PRO A 145 50.01 -15.77 19.89
C PRO A 145 51.13 -15.75 18.83
N ALA A 146 51.41 -14.51 18.38
CA ALA A 146 52.51 -14.04 17.54
C ALA A 146 53.58 -15.07 17.14
N LYS A 147 53.52 -15.53 15.87
CA LYS A 147 54.72 -16.01 15.17
C LYS A 147 54.68 -15.64 13.69
N LYS A 148 55.67 -14.84 13.29
CA LYS A 148 55.95 -14.45 11.91
C LYS A 148 56.25 -15.69 11.07
N THR A 149 55.48 -15.91 10.01
CA THR A 149 55.94 -16.65 8.82
C THR A 149 55.28 -16.06 7.58
N ALA A 150 56.12 -15.83 6.57
CA ALA A 150 55.84 -15.05 5.37
C ALA A 150 54.76 -15.69 4.49
N ALA A 151 53.70 -14.92 4.21
CA ALA A 151 52.73 -15.24 3.17
C ALA A 151 53.22 -14.70 1.83
N THR A 152 53.25 -15.57 0.83
CA THR A 152 53.38 -15.23 -0.59
C THR A 152 52.27 -14.25 -0.95
N LYS A 153 52.63 -13.05 -1.43
CA LYS A 153 51.67 -12.00 -1.83
C LYS A 153 50.66 -12.55 -2.85
N PRO A 154 49.34 -12.43 -2.64
CA PRO A 154 48.39 -12.49 -3.75
C PRO A 154 48.69 -11.30 -4.68
N GLU A 155 48.60 -11.50 -6.00
CA GLU A 155 48.76 -10.42 -6.98
C GLU A 155 47.90 -9.22 -6.56
N GLU A 156 48.56 -8.10 -6.34
CA GLU A 156 47.94 -6.84 -5.97
C GLU A 156 47.18 -6.36 -7.21
N ILE A 157 45.88 -6.70 -7.29
CA ILE A 157 44.99 -6.18 -8.32
C ILE A 157 44.99 -4.67 -8.16
N ASP A 158 45.55 -3.96 -9.13
CA ASP A 158 45.56 -2.50 -9.17
C ASP A 158 44.14 -1.97 -9.36
N VAL A 159 43.41 -1.86 -8.24
CA VAL A 159 42.02 -1.41 -8.19
C VAL A 159 41.89 0.01 -8.76
N ASP A 160 42.88 0.86 -8.52
CA ASP A 160 42.87 2.26 -8.98
C ASP A 160 43.17 2.36 -10.48
N GLY A 161 44.11 1.56 -10.99
CA GLY A 161 44.37 1.45 -12.43
C GLY A 161 43.17 0.90 -13.20
N LEU A 162 42.50 -0.13 -12.69
CA LEU A 162 41.28 -0.68 -13.30
C LEU A 162 40.10 0.30 -13.22
N THR A 163 39.97 1.07 -12.14
CA THR A 163 38.95 2.10 -12.01
C THR A 163 39.17 3.23 -13.01
N SER A 164 40.42 3.68 -13.17
CA SER A 164 40.81 4.68 -14.17
C SER A 164 40.49 4.22 -15.60
N GLN A 165 40.77 2.96 -15.94
CA GLN A 165 40.43 2.40 -17.25
C GLN A 165 38.93 2.38 -17.53
N VAL A 166 38.09 2.12 -16.52
CA VAL A 166 36.63 2.18 -16.69
C VAL A 166 36.16 3.61 -16.94
N HIS A 167 36.75 4.61 -16.28
CA HIS A 167 36.44 6.02 -16.54
C HIS A 167 36.88 6.47 -17.93
N GLU A 168 38.08 6.09 -18.39
CA GLU A 168 38.54 6.35 -19.75
C GLU A 168 37.59 5.73 -20.81
N LEU A 169 37.12 4.50 -20.58
CA LEU A 169 36.15 3.86 -21.44
C LEU A 169 34.79 4.57 -21.39
N ALA A 170 34.33 5.01 -20.21
CA ALA A 170 33.11 5.79 -20.09
C ALA A 170 33.19 7.12 -20.85
N ASP A 171 34.34 7.80 -20.85
CA ASP A 171 34.53 9.05 -21.60
C ASP A 171 34.64 8.80 -23.12
N ARG A 172 35.23 7.69 -23.54
CA ARG A 172 35.17 7.25 -24.95
C ARG A 172 33.75 6.92 -25.40
N ILE A 173 32.98 6.23 -24.56
CA ILE A 173 31.56 5.93 -24.84
C ILE A 173 30.75 7.21 -25.04
N LYS A 174 31.01 8.28 -24.27
CA LYS A 174 30.30 9.57 -24.44
C LYS A 174 30.55 10.25 -25.79
N THR A 175 31.68 9.96 -26.43
CA THR A 175 32.13 10.64 -27.65
C THR A 175 31.96 9.79 -28.91
N GLU A 176 31.78 8.48 -28.75
CA GLU A 176 31.58 7.53 -29.83
C GLU A 176 30.16 7.63 -30.43
N LYS A 177 30.08 7.62 -31.77
CA LYS A 177 28.82 7.77 -32.52
C LYS A 177 28.43 6.48 -33.24
N ASN A 178 29.35 5.55 -33.39
CA ASN A 178 29.06 4.28 -34.05
C ASN A 178 28.43 3.28 -33.06
N PRO A 179 27.20 2.79 -33.31
CA PRO A 179 26.49 1.90 -32.39
C PRO A 179 27.21 0.57 -32.15
N ALA A 180 27.91 0.01 -33.14
CA ALA A 180 28.66 -1.22 -32.98
C ALA A 180 29.90 -1.05 -32.07
N GLU A 181 30.55 0.11 -32.13
CA GLU A 181 31.70 0.45 -31.29
C GLU A 181 31.27 0.84 -29.87
N LEU A 182 30.10 1.48 -29.70
CA LEU A 182 29.49 1.75 -28.39
C LEU A 182 29.19 0.48 -27.59
N GLU A 183 28.66 -0.56 -28.25
CA GLU A 183 28.41 -1.84 -27.60
C GLU A 183 29.71 -2.55 -27.21
N SER A 184 30.72 -2.52 -28.09
CA SER A 184 32.04 -3.10 -27.85
C SER A 184 32.78 -2.43 -26.69
N LEU A 185 32.77 -1.09 -26.62
CA LEU A 185 33.38 -0.32 -25.53
C LEU A 185 32.71 -0.58 -24.19
N ALA A 186 31.38 -0.72 -24.18
CA ALA A 186 30.65 -1.03 -22.96
C ALA A 186 30.83 -2.48 -22.49
N ALA A 187 30.90 -3.44 -23.41
CA ALA A 187 31.26 -4.81 -23.07
C ALA A 187 32.68 -4.90 -22.49
N SER A 188 33.61 -4.11 -23.05
CA SER A 188 34.97 -3.98 -22.53
C SER A 188 34.98 -3.38 -21.12
N ALA A 189 34.22 -2.32 -20.87
CA ALA A 189 34.09 -1.73 -19.53
C ALA A 189 33.48 -2.71 -18.51
N GLU A 190 32.44 -3.46 -18.88
CA GLU A 190 31.83 -4.47 -18.00
C GLU A 190 32.79 -5.63 -17.69
N SER A 191 33.66 -6.01 -18.62
CA SER A 191 34.69 -7.03 -18.39
C SER A 191 35.72 -6.60 -17.34
N ILE A 192 36.06 -5.30 -17.30
CA ILE A 192 36.97 -4.70 -16.32
C ILE A 192 36.27 -4.54 -14.96
N ILE A 193 35.02 -4.08 -14.96
CA ILE A 193 34.20 -3.94 -13.74
C ILE A 193 34.08 -5.26 -12.98
N ARG A 194 33.96 -6.40 -13.67
CA ARG A 194 33.90 -7.73 -13.03
C ARG A 194 35.18 -8.11 -12.28
N ARG A 195 36.32 -7.51 -12.62
CA ARG A 195 37.61 -7.72 -11.95
C ARG A 195 37.79 -6.85 -10.71
N LEU A 196 36.96 -5.82 -10.52
CA LEU A 196 37.00 -4.92 -9.36
C LEU A 196 36.28 -5.52 -8.14
N PRO A 197 36.60 -5.06 -6.90
CA PRO A 197 35.85 -5.41 -5.69
C PRO A 197 34.37 -5.02 -5.80
N THR A 198 33.48 -5.82 -5.20
CA THR A 198 32.01 -5.68 -5.32
C THR A 198 31.52 -4.27 -4.95
N ALA A 199 32.13 -3.65 -3.93
CA ALA A 199 31.79 -2.30 -3.46
C ALA A 199 31.99 -1.18 -4.52
N LYS A 200 32.81 -1.39 -5.55
CA LYS A 200 33.09 -0.39 -6.60
C LYS A 200 32.27 -0.60 -7.88
N ARG A 201 31.65 -1.77 -8.05
CA ARG A 201 31.02 -2.18 -9.32
C ARG A 201 29.78 -1.34 -9.67
N THR A 202 28.93 -1.04 -8.69
CA THR A 202 27.63 -0.38 -8.94
C THR A 202 27.81 1.06 -9.43
N ALA A 203 28.72 1.82 -8.81
CA ALA A 203 29.01 3.19 -9.22
C ALA A 203 29.59 3.25 -10.65
N LEU A 204 30.46 2.30 -10.99
CA LEU A 204 31.10 2.23 -12.31
C LEU A 204 30.14 1.76 -13.41
N ARG A 205 29.25 0.80 -13.11
CA ARG A 205 28.17 0.41 -14.05
C ARG A 205 27.23 1.57 -14.32
N LYS A 206 26.89 2.35 -13.28
CA LYS A 206 26.10 3.57 -13.43
C LYS A 206 26.81 4.58 -14.34
N ALA A 207 28.11 4.83 -14.13
CA ALA A 207 28.88 5.73 -14.99
C ALA A 207 28.91 5.29 -16.46
N VAL A 208 29.04 3.99 -16.74
CA VAL A 208 28.98 3.43 -18.12
C VAL A 208 27.57 3.53 -18.71
N LYS A 209 26.52 3.31 -17.91
CA LYS A 209 25.11 3.45 -18.33
C LYS A 209 24.78 4.90 -18.65
N ASP A 210 25.21 5.83 -17.80
CA ASP A 210 25.02 7.27 -17.99
C ASP A 210 25.79 7.77 -19.22
N ALA A 211 26.99 7.24 -19.47
CA ALA A 211 27.75 7.52 -20.69
C ALA A 211 27.03 7.05 -21.97
N LYS A 212 26.44 5.84 -21.95
CA LYS A 212 25.61 5.36 -23.08
C LYS A 212 24.38 6.23 -23.31
N ALA A 213 23.70 6.65 -22.24
CA ALA A 213 22.55 7.53 -22.33
C ALA A 213 22.94 8.91 -22.89
N ALA A 214 24.11 9.43 -22.51
CA ALA A 214 24.65 10.68 -23.05
C ALA A 214 25.01 10.56 -24.55
N ALA A 215 25.60 9.44 -24.97
CA ALA A 215 25.89 9.17 -26.38
C ALA A 215 24.59 9.10 -27.22
N ALA A 216 23.54 8.47 -26.68
CA ALA A 216 22.23 8.37 -27.33
C ALA A 216 21.46 9.71 -27.41
N LYS A 217 21.78 10.69 -26.55
CA LYS A 217 21.22 12.05 -26.57
C LYS A 217 21.92 13.01 -27.54
N SER A 218 22.93 12.54 -28.30
CA SER A 218 23.69 13.38 -29.23
C SER A 218 23.00 13.66 -30.59
N GLU A 219 21.80 13.11 -30.82
CA GLU A 219 20.87 13.65 -31.82
C GLU A 219 19.93 14.67 -31.16
N PRO A 220 19.91 15.95 -31.61
CA PRO A 220 19.13 16.98 -30.97
C PRO A 220 17.65 16.81 -31.30
N LYS A 221 16.90 16.20 -30.39
CA LYS A 221 15.47 16.45 -30.25
C LYS A 221 15.34 17.61 -29.25
N PRO A 222 14.63 18.71 -29.58
CA PRO A 222 14.60 19.88 -28.71
C PRO A 222 13.96 19.51 -27.38
N GLU A 223 14.80 19.38 -26.35
CA GLU A 223 14.42 19.42 -24.95
C GLU A 223 13.96 20.87 -24.69
N PRO A 224 12.75 21.12 -24.18
CA PRO A 224 12.34 22.48 -23.85
C PRO A 224 13.29 22.99 -22.77
N GLU A 225 14.03 24.05 -23.09
CA GLU A 225 14.93 24.71 -22.14
C GLU A 225 14.16 25.10 -20.87
N PRO A 226 14.77 25.01 -19.68
CA PRO A 226 14.17 25.55 -18.47
C PRO A 226 13.92 27.05 -18.70
N ALA A 227 12.64 27.45 -18.71
CA ALA A 227 12.24 28.83 -18.93
C ALA A 227 12.98 29.77 -17.97
N GLU A 228 13.55 30.85 -18.52
CA GLU A 228 14.13 31.93 -17.72
C GLU A 228 13.08 32.42 -16.69
N PRO A 229 13.48 32.74 -15.45
CA PRO A 229 12.56 33.22 -14.45
C PRO A 229 11.93 34.54 -14.94
N SER A 230 10.65 34.47 -15.31
CA SER A 230 9.86 35.63 -15.70
C SER A 230 9.87 36.66 -14.58
N THR A 231 10.34 37.87 -14.89
CA THR A 231 10.25 39.06 -14.02
C THR A 231 8.93 39.79 -14.18
N GLU A 232 7.95 39.23 -14.91
CA GLU A 232 6.68 39.88 -15.14
C GLU A 232 5.77 39.76 -13.92
N ILE A 233 5.33 40.90 -13.39
CA ILE A 233 4.42 40.99 -12.26
C ILE A 233 3.10 40.32 -12.67
N VAL A 234 2.92 39.09 -12.17
CA VAL A 234 1.76 38.22 -12.40
C VAL A 234 0.47 39.01 -12.18
N LYS A 235 -0.27 39.26 -13.27
CA LYS A 235 -1.69 39.54 -13.18
C LYS A 235 -2.35 38.28 -12.66
N ASN A 236 -2.94 38.33 -11.47
CA ASN A 236 -3.73 37.25 -10.86
C ASN A 236 -4.81 36.78 -11.85
N THR A 237 -4.46 35.80 -12.66
CA THR A 237 -5.37 35.14 -13.59
C THR A 237 -5.39 33.70 -13.13
N ASP A 238 -6.55 33.25 -12.62
CA ASP A 238 -6.74 31.93 -11.99
C ASP A 238 -6.64 30.77 -13.01
N ASP A 239 -6.55 31.07 -14.31
CA ASP A 239 -6.44 30.07 -15.37
C ASP A 239 -4.96 29.78 -15.69
N PRO A 240 -4.42 28.57 -15.37
CA PRO A 240 -3.04 28.21 -15.67
C PRO A 240 -2.74 28.17 -17.18
N MET A 241 -3.76 28.21 -18.04
CA MET A 241 -3.58 28.20 -19.49
C MET A 241 -3.16 29.56 -20.08
N THR A 242 -3.23 30.64 -19.30
CA THR A 242 -2.81 31.99 -19.75
C THR A 242 -1.37 32.34 -19.38
N TRP A 243 -0.66 31.42 -18.73
CA TRP A 243 0.71 31.62 -18.25
C TRP A 243 1.72 31.12 -19.27
N ASP A 244 2.80 31.86 -19.50
CA ASP A 244 3.83 31.47 -20.47
C ASP A 244 4.45 30.12 -20.11
N ASN A 245 4.61 29.25 -21.13
CA ASN A 245 5.15 27.89 -21.04
C ASN A 245 4.36 26.87 -20.19
N VAL A 246 3.41 27.31 -19.35
CA VAL A 246 2.59 26.41 -18.50
C VAL A 246 1.67 25.49 -19.31
N PRO A 247 0.94 25.94 -20.36
CA PRO A 247 0.14 25.05 -21.21
C PRO A 247 0.94 23.89 -21.81
N GLN A 248 2.16 24.16 -22.28
CA GLN A 248 3.03 23.15 -22.88
C GLN A 248 3.51 22.13 -21.84
N LEU A 249 3.83 22.58 -20.62
CA LEU A 249 4.18 21.70 -19.51
C LEU A 249 2.99 20.85 -19.05
N ILE A 250 1.77 21.42 -19.01
CA ILE A 250 0.53 20.69 -18.73
C ILE A 250 0.30 19.62 -19.80
N GLU A 251 0.48 19.96 -21.08
CA GLU A 251 0.31 19.01 -22.18
C GLU A 251 1.34 17.88 -22.12
N ALA A 252 2.61 18.21 -21.87
CA ALA A 252 3.67 17.22 -21.69
C ALA A 252 3.41 16.30 -20.48
N ALA A 253 3.03 16.86 -19.34
CA ALA A 253 2.66 16.09 -18.15
C ALA A 253 1.42 15.21 -18.41
N ALA A 254 0.40 15.73 -19.11
CA ALA A 254 -0.77 14.95 -19.50
C ALA A 254 -0.42 13.82 -20.45
N ALA A 255 0.51 14.03 -21.40
CA ALA A 255 1.01 12.98 -22.29
C ALA A 255 1.70 11.86 -21.50
N GLN A 256 2.59 12.20 -20.57
CA GLN A 256 3.25 11.25 -19.69
C GLN A 256 2.25 10.50 -18.80
N MET A 257 1.25 11.19 -18.25
CA MET A 257 0.17 10.56 -17.47
C MET A 257 -0.66 9.58 -18.30
N ARG A 258 -0.92 9.87 -19.59
CA ARG A 258 -1.61 8.96 -20.51
C ARG A 258 -0.78 7.72 -20.81
N GLU A 259 0.53 7.88 -21.03
CA GLU A 259 1.45 6.77 -21.23
C GLU A 259 1.53 5.86 -19.99
N GLY A 260 1.72 6.45 -18.81
CA GLY A 260 1.68 5.73 -17.53
C GLY A 260 0.35 5.01 -17.30
N SER A 261 -0.78 5.63 -17.68
CA SER A 261 -2.10 4.99 -17.63
C SER A 261 -2.22 3.78 -18.57
N ALA A 262 -1.60 3.85 -19.76
CA ALA A 262 -1.58 2.74 -20.71
C ALA A 262 -0.73 1.56 -20.18
N ALA A 263 0.45 1.85 -19.62
CA ALA A 263 1.27 0.85 -18.94
C ALA A 263 0.52 0.22 -17.75
N GLY A 264 -0.19 1.03 -16.96
CA GLY A 264 -1.05 0.55 -15.87
C GLY A 264 -2.16 -0.39 -16.36
N ARG A 265 -2.78 -0.15 -17.52
CA ARG A 265 -3.75 -1.08 -18.12
C ARG A 265 -3.10 -2.40 -18.54
N GLN A 266 -1.89 -2.36 -19.10
CA GLN A 266 -1.15 -3.58 -19.44
C GLN A 266 -0.80 -4.38 -18.17
N LEU A 267 -0.40 -3.71 -17.09
CA LEU A 267 -0.15 -4.34 -15.79
C LEU A 267 -1.42 -5.01 -15.24
N GLN A 268 -2.58 -4.36 -15.36
CA GLN A 268 -3.86 -4.96 -14.97
C GLN A 268 -4.20 -6.20 -15.82
N SER A 269 -3.94 -6.17 -17.13
CA SER A 269 -4.12 -7.33 -18.01
C SER A 269 -3.20 -8.49 -17.63
N ALA A 270 -1.93 -8.20 -17.32
CA ALA A 270 -1.00 -9.21 -16.80
C ALA A 270 -1.49 -9.78 -15.46
N GLY A 271 -1.92 -8.93 -14.53
CA GLY A 271 -2.47 -9.35 -13.25
C GLY A 271 -3.73 -10.22 -13.40
N GLU A 272 -4.57 -9.94 -14.40
CA GLU A 272 -5.74 -10.76 -14.73
C GLU A 272 -5.34 -12.15 -15.25
N ARG A 273 -4.32 -12.24 -16.11
CA ARG A 273 -3.77 -13.54 -16.55
C ARG A 273 -3.22 -14.35 -15.39
N VAL A 274 -2.45 -13.73 -14.50
CA VAL A 274 -1.95 -14.40 -13.28
C VAL A 274 -3.12 -14.83 -12.39
N ALA A 275 -4.14 -13.99 -12.23
CA ALA A 275 -5.33 -14.32 -11.43
C ALA A 275 -6.12 -15.52 -12.01
N ASN A 276 -6.16 -15.69 -13.34
CA ASN A 276 -6.71 -16.87 -14.00
C ASN A 276 -5.90 -18.12 -13.69
N ILE A 277 -4.57 -18.07 -13.79
CA ILE A 277 -3.70 -19.20 -13.42
C ILE A 277 -3.89 -19.58 -11.95
N LEU A 278 -3.95 -18.58 -11.07
CA LEU A 278 -4.21 -18.78 -9.64
C LEU A 278 -5.62 -19.34 -9.37
N LEU A 279 -6.61 -19.04 -10.23
CA LEU A 279 -7.92 -19.70 -10.18
C LEU A 279 -7.81 -21.18 -10.56
N THR A 280 -7.03 -21.52 -11.60
CA THR A 280 -6.78 -22.92 -11.96
C THR A 280 -6.06 -23.69 -10.85
N ILE A 281 -5.10 -23.08 -10.15
CA ILE A 281 -4.49 -23.69 -8.96
C ILE A 281 -5.57 -23.99 -7.91
N ARG A 282 -6.45 -23.03 -7.61
CA ARG A 282 -7.57 -23.22 -6.66
C ARG A 282 -8.53 -24.33 -7.07
N GLN A 283 -8.82 -24.46 -8.36
CA GLN A 283 -9.69 -25.53 -8.89
C GLN A 283 -9.11 -26.92 -8.62
N ASN A 284 -7.79 -27.06 -8.67
CA ASN A 284 -7.08 -28.32 -8.46
C ASN A 284 -6.75 -28.62 -6.99
N MET A 285 -6.93 -27.65 -6.09
CA MET A 285 -6.71 -27.81 -4.66
C MET A 285 -8.02 -28.07 -3.95
N ILE A 286 -8.31 -29.34 -3.68
CA ILE A 286 -9.54 -29.76 -2.99
C ILE A 286 -9.38 -29.57 -1.49
N ASP A 287 -10.35 -28.88 -0.89
CA ASP A 287 -10.43 -28.70 0.55
C ASP A 287 -10.95 -29.98 1.21
N PRO A 288 -10.15 -30.61 2.11
CA PRO A 288 -10.51 -31.88 2.72
C PRO A 288 -11.75 -31.79 3.62
N GLU A 289 -12.09 -30.60 4.13
CA GLU A 289 -13.26 -30.43 5.00
C GLU A 289 -14.56 -30.30 4.20
N THR A 290 -14.53 -29.67 3.03
CA THR A 290 -15.73 -29.47 2.21
C THR A 290 -15.88 -30.52 1.11
N GLY A 291 -14.78 -31.13 0.68
CA GLY A 291 -14.69 -31.98 -0.51
C GLY A 291 -14.76 -31.19 -1.82
N LEU A 292 -14.63 -29.87 -1.78
CA LEU A 292 -14.77 -28.97 -2.92
C LEU A 292 -13.46 -28.22 -3.20
N PRO A 293 -13.22 -27.73 -4.43
CA PRO A 293 -12.11 -26.84 -4.73
C PRO A 293 -12.04 -25.60 -3.83
N ASP A 294 -10.84 -25.15 -3.44
CA ASP A 294 -10.65 -23.99 -2.56
C ASP A 294 -10.69 -22.65 -3.32
N LEU A 295 -11.87 -22.30 -3.86
CA LEU A 295 -12.04 -21.09 -4.68
C LEU A 295 -11.82 -19.77 -3.93
N VAL A 296 -11.92 -19.76 -2.60
CA VAL A 296 -11.86 -18.54 -1.76
C VAL A 296 -10.61 -18.45 -0.89
N TRP A 297 -9.58 -19.28 -1.14
CA TRP A 297 -8.30 -19.25 -0.42
C TRP A 297 -8.41 -19.54 1.07
N ARG A 298 -9.35 -20.40 1.46
CA ARG A 298 -9.60 -20.80 2.85
C ARG A 298 -8.39 -21.55 3.41
N MET A 299 -7.88 -22.51 2.64
CA MET A 299 -6.76 -23.34 3.07
C MET A 299 -5.45 -22.55 3.06
N LYS A 300 -4.60 -22.83 4.05
CA LYS A 300 -3.24 -22.28 4.08
C LYS A 300 -2.40 -22.78 2.90
N ALA A 301 -2.58 -24.03 2.48
CA ALA A 301 -1.84 -24.62 1.35
C ALA A 301 -2.08 -23.86 0.05
N THR A 302 -3.34 -23.52 -0.25
CA THR A 302 -3.72 -22.73 -1.43
C THR A 302 -3.09 -21.34 -1.39
N ARG A 303 -3.20 -20.64 -0.25
CA ARG A 303 -2.53 -19.34 -0.05
C ARG A 303 -1.01 -19.41 -0.25
N ASN A 304 -0.37 -20.48 0.25
CA ASN A 304 1.06 -20.70 0.07
C ASN A 304 1.42 -20.99 -1.39
N ALA A 305 0.56 -21.67 -2.16
CA ALA A 305 0.79 -21.90 -3.60
C ALA A 305 0.83 -20.58 -4.37
N ALA A 306 -0.08 -19.64 -4.10
CA ALA A 306 0.02 -18.29 -4.64
C ALA A 306 1.28 -17.57 -4.18
N GLY A 307 1.65 -17.70 -2.90
CA GLY A 307 2.92 -17.19 -2.37
C GLY A 307 4.13 -17.69 -3.16
N LYS A 308 4.18 -18.98 -3.49
CA LYS A 308 5.24 -19.57 -4.32
C LYS A 308 5.28 -18.99 -5.73
N VAL A 309 4.14 -18.77 -6.39
CA VAL A 309 4.11 -18.12 -7.72
C VAL A 309 4.78 -16.75 -7.67
N TYR A 310 4.49 -15.95 -6.64
CA TYR A 310 5.10 -14.63 -6.48
C TYR A 310 6.59 -14.70 -6.12
N ALA A 311 6.97 -15.63 -5.24
CA ALA A 311 8.37 -15.85 -4.87
C ALA A 311 9.21 -16.35 -6.05
N ASP A 312 8.66 -17.28 -6.84
CA ASP A 312 9.31 -17.81 -8.04
C ASP A 312 9.48 -16.74 -9.12
N ALA A 313 8.52 -15.81 -9.23
CA ALA A 313 8.66 -14.66 -10.13
C ALA A 313 9.81 -13.71 -9.73
N LEU A 314 10.22 -13.70 -8.46
CA LEU A 314 11.34 -12.89 -7.96
C LEU A 314 12.69 -13.64 -8.02
N LYS A 315 12.72 -14.91 -8.43
CA LYS A 315 13.98 -15.66 -8.57
C LYS A 315 14.90 -14.97 -9.57
N GLY A 316 16.13 -14.69 -9.14
CA GLY A 316 17.14 -14.00 -9.96
C GLY A 316 17.07 -12.47 -9.91
N VAL A 317 16.08 -11.88 -9.22
CA VAL A 317 16.01 -10.43 -8.95
C VAL A 317 16.77 -10.13 -7.66
N SER A 318 17.80 -9.28 -7.75
CA SER A 318 18.59 -8.89 -6.57
C SER A 318 17.76 -8.08 -5.56
N GLU A 319 18.15 -8.07 -4.29
CA GLU A 319 17.53 -7.17 -3.29
C GLU A 319 17.76 -5.68 -3.64
N ASP A 320 18.87 -5.38 -4.33
CA ASP A 320 19.24 -4.01 -4.74
C ASP A 320 18.46 -3.53 -5.97
N GLU A 321 17.73 -4.40 -6.67
CA GLU A 321 16.88 -4.04 -7.82
C GLU A 321 15.51 -3.54 -7.36
N VAL A 322 15.52 -2.45 -6.59
CA VAL A 322 14.34 -1.89 -5.91
C VAL A 322 13.18 -1.64 -6.88
N GLU A 323 13.42 -0.97 -8.01
CA GLU A 323 12.39 -0.65 -9.01
C GLU A 323 11.71 -1.91 -9.57
N LEU A 324 12.48 -2.97 -9.82
CA LEU A 324 11.93 -4.23 -10.36
C LEU A 324 11.09 -4.93 -9.28
N ARG A 325 11.54 -4.94 -8.03
CA ARG A 325 10.77 -5.49 -6.90
C ARG A 325 9.48 -4.71 -6.64
N GLU A 326 9.51 -3.39 -6.77
CA GLU A 326 8.32 -2.54 -6.69
C GLU A 326 7.34 -2.84 -7.83
N ALA A 327 7.83 -3.04 -9.06
CA ALA A 327 6.99 -3.48 -10.18
C ALA A 327 6.35 -4.86 -9.93
N HIS A 328 7.09 -5.82 -9.34
CA HIS A 328 6.56 -7.10 -8.91
C HIS A 328 5.48 -6.96 -7.84
N ALA A 329 5.69 -6.10 -6.84
CA ALA A 329 4.71 -5.82 -5.79
C ALA A 329 3.42 -5.19 -6.38
N ALA A 330 3.58 -4.25 -7.32
CA ALA A 330 2.46 -3.65 -8.03
C ALA A 330 1.67 -4.70 -8.84
N LEU A 331 2.34 -5.62 -9.53
CA LEU A 331 1.71 -6.73 -10.24
C LEU A 331 0.97 -7.68 -9.29
N GLN A 332 1.55 -7.97 -8.13
CA GLN A 332 0.90 -8.79 -7.10
C GLN A 332 -0.39 -8.14 -6.60
N ILE A 333 -0.38 -6.83 -6.35
CA ILE A 333 -1.57 -6.06 -5.97
C ILE A 333 -2.60 -6.07 -7.10
N ALA A 334 -2.19 -5.84 -8.35
CA ALA A 334 -3.07 -5.89 -9.51
C ALA A 334 -3.75 -7.26 -9.64
N THR A 335 -2.99 -8.34 -9.45
CA THR A 335 -3.48 -9.73 -9.46
C THR A 335 -4.52 -9.96 -8.37
N ARG A 336 -4.23 -9.57 -7.13
CA ARG A 336 -5.17 -9.68 -5.99
C ARG A 336 -6.46 -8.89 -6.24
N ASN A 337 -6.35 -7.70 -6.80
CA ASN A 337 -7.51 -6.86 -7.12
C ASN A 337 -8.40 -7.52 -8.19
N LYS A 338 -7.82 -8.24 -9.14
CA LYS A 338 -8.52 -8.97 -10.20
C LYS A 338 -9.01 -10.36 -9.80
N ALA A 339 -8.50 -10.95 -8.71
CA ALA A 339 -8.82 -12.32 -8.32
C ALA A 339 -10.33 -12.58 -8.11
N SER A 340 -11.05 -11.61 -7.52
CA SER A 340 -12.52 -11.70 -7.37
C SER A 340 -13.25 -11.50 -8.70
N ASP A 341 -12.80 -10.53 -9.51
CA ASP A 341 -13.39 -10.30 -10.84
C ASP A 341 -13.29 -11.54 -11.73
N VAL A 342 -12.12 -12.17 -11.76
CA VAL A 342 -11.85 -13.41 -12.51
C VAL A 342 -12.69 -14.57 -11.99
N LEU A 343 -12.78 -14.75 -10.66
CA LEU A 343 -13.59 -15.81 -10.07
C LEU A 343 -15.06 -15.66 -10.45
N VAL A 344 -15.62 -14.45 -10.32
CA VAL A 344 -17.03 -14.20 -10.63
C VAL A 344 -17.31 -14.31 -12.12
N ALA A 345 -16.42 -13.80 -12.98
CA ALA A 345 -16.54 -13.97 -14.43
C ALA A 345 -16.49 -15.44 -14.84
N TRP A 346 -15.62 -16.24 -14.20
CA TRP A 346 -15.56 -17.68 -14.45
C TRP A 346 -16.82 -18.41 -13.98
N LEU A 347 -17.35 -18.10 -12.79
CA LEU A 347 -18.60 -18.68 -12.30
C LEU A 347 -19.79 -18.36 -13.22
N ARG A 348 -19.86 -17.12 -13.73
CA ARG A 348 -20.87 -16.69 -14.71
C ARG A 348 -20.69 -17.29 -16.10
N GLY A 349 -19.50 -17.84 -16.38
CA GLY A 349 -19.17 -18.43 -17.67
C GLY A 349 -19.80 -19.80 -17.92
N TYR A 350 -20.35 -20.44 -16.88
CA TYR A 350 -21.09 -21.70 -17.04
C TYR A 350 -22.47 -21.44 -17.62
N ASP A 351 -22.72 -22.00 -18.80
CA ASP A 351 -24.03 -22.03 -19.42
C ASP A 351 -24.67 -23.42 -19.23
N ARG A 352 -25.95 -23.44 -18.85
CA ARG A 352 -26.71 -24.68 -18.65
C ARG A 352 -27.03 -25.35 -19.98
N ASP A 353 -27.18 -24.56 -21.04
CA ASP A 353 -27.58 -25.05 -22.37
C ASP A 353 -26.38 -25.47 -23.22
N ASP A 354 -25.16 -25.18 -22.76
CA ASP A 354 -23.91 -25.62 -23.38
C ASP A 354 -23.41 -26.93 -22.78
N GLU A 355 -23.41 -27.98 -23.59
CA GLU A 355 -22.96 -29.33 -23.20
C GLU A 355 -21.52 -29.33 -22.66
N LYS A 356 -20.64 -28.47 -23.19
CA LYS A 356 -19.25 -28.37 -22.70
C LYS A 356 -19.18 -27.78 -21.30
N SER A 357 -19.95 -26.73 -21.04
CA SER A 357 -20.08 -26.10 -19.73
C SER A 357 -20.64 -27.07 -18.70
N VAL A 358 -21.68 -27.84 -19.04
CA VAL A 358 -22.26 -28.86 -18.16
C VAL A 358 -21.29 -30.03 -17.92
N SER A 359 -20.55 -30.47 -18.94
CA SER A 359 -19.51 -31.51 -18.78
C SER A 359 -18.39 -31.05 -17.84
N MET A 360 -17.92 -29.81 -17.98
CA MET A 360 -16.91 -29.24 -17.09
C MET A 360 -17.45 -29.06 -15.66
N LEU A 361 -18.72 -28.67 -15.53
CA LEU A 361 -19.40 -28.56 -14.25
C LEU A 361 -19.49 -29.93 -13.56
N ALA A 362 -19.83 -30.99 -14.30
CA ALA A 362 -19.91 -32.36 -13.77
C ALA A 362 -18.55 -32.88 -13.27
N GLU A 363 -17.47 -32.53 -13.96
CA GLU A 363 -16.10 -32.94 -13.58
C GLU A 363 -15.65 -32.25 -12.28
N ILE A 364 -15.87 -30.93 -12.17
CA ILE A 364 -15.35 -30.12 -11.06
C ILE A 364 -16.31 -30.10 -9.87
N PHE A 365 -17.62 -30.09 -10.12
CA PHE A 365 -18.69 -29.95 -9.13
C PHE A 365 -19.84 -30.93 -9.41
N PRO A 366 -19.65 -32.25 -9.22
CA PRO A 366 -20.69 -33.24 -9.50
C PRO A 366 -22.00 -32.94 -8.73
N GLY A 367 -21.91 -32.49 -7.47
CA GLY A 367 -23.09 -32.12 -6.68
C GLY A 367 -23.83 -30.86 -7.19
N ALA A 368 -23.21 -30.02 -8.03
CA ALA A 368 -23.93 -28.90 -8.66
C ALA A 368 -24.82 -29.39 -9.81
N VAL A 369 -24.46 -30.48 -10.48
CA VAL A 369 -25.29 -31.09 -11.54
C VAL A 369 -26.56 -31.67 -10.94
N GLU A 370 -26.46 -32.35 -9.79
CA GLU A 370 -27.62 -32.87 -9.05
C GLU A 370 -28.61 -31.75 -8.69
N LEU A 371 -28.11 -30.57 -8.29
CA LEU A 371 -28.94 -29.40 -8.01
C LEU A 371 -29.63 -28.84 -9.26
N LEU A 372 -28.95 -28.85 -10.43
CA LEU A 372 -29.54 -28.41 -11.70
C LEU A 372 -30.61 -29.37 -12.23
N GLU A 373 -30.45 -30.68 -11.99
CA GLU A 373 -31.45 -31.69 -12.32
C GLU A 373 -32.68 -31.58 -11.41
N ALA A 374 -32.47 -31.27 -10.13
CA ALA A 374 -33.53 -31.09 -9.15
C ALA A 374 -34.33 -29.78 -9.34
N ASP A 375 -33.67 -28.71 -9.79
CA ASP A 375 -34.27 -27.40 -10.05
C ASP A 375 -33.98 -26.92 -11.49
N PRO A 376 -34.96 -27.06 -12.41
CA PRO A 376 -34.84 -26.61 -13.79
C PRO A 376 -34.66 -25.09 -13.97
N GLU A 377 -35.04 -24.28 -12.98
CA GLU A 377 -34.93 -22.82 -13.06
C GLU A 377 -33.61 -22.31 -12.48
N LEU A 378 -32.84 -23.15 -11.79
CA LEU A 378 -31.56 -22.79 -11.22
C LEU A 378 -30.48 -22.64 -12.30
N SER A 379 -29.73 -21.55 -12.25
CA SER A 379 -28.56 -21.34 -13.11
C SER A 379 -27.36 -22.16 -12.62
N ALA A 380 -26.43 -22.49 -13.53
CA ALA A 380 -25.21 -23.21 -13.18
C ALA A 380 -24.38 -22.47 -12.11
N GLU A 381 -24.25 -21.15 -12.23
CA GLU A 381 -23.66 -20.30 -11.18
C GLU A 381 -24.39 -20.47 -9.83
N GLY A 382 -25.73 -20.43 -9.85
CA GLY A 382 -26.58 -20.58 -8.67
C GLY A 382 -26.36 -21.93 -7.99
N ALA A 383 -26.29 -23.02 -8.76
CA ALA A 383 -26.02 -24.37 -8.26
C ALA A 383 -24.65 -24.47 -7.58
N ILE A 384 -23.58 -23.93 -8.19
CA ILE A 384 -22.25 -23.90 -7.55
C ILE A 384 -22.32 -23.11 -6.23
N ARG A 385 -22.96 -21.94 -6.22
CA ARG A 385 -23.08 -21.12 -5.00
C ARG A 385 -23.84 -21.84 -3.89
N GLN A 386 -24.94 -22.51 -4.22
CA GLN A 386 -25.70 -23.31 -3.25
C GLN A 386 -24.86 -24.47 -2.70
N LEU A 387 -24.08 -25.14 -3.55
CA LEU A 387 -23.17 -26.22 -3.15
C LEU A 387 -22.13 -25.74 -2.11
N TYR A 388 -21.53 -24.57 -2.33
CA TYR A 388 -20.60 -23.95 -1.37
C TYR A 388 -21.31 -23.45 -0.11
N ALA A 389 -22.50 -22.85 -0.24
CA ALA A 389 -23.29 -22.38 0.89
C ALA A 389 -23.71 -23.52 1.82
N ALA A 390 -24.00 -24.71 1.29
CA ALA A 390 -24.27 -25.91 2.07
C ALA A 390 -23.07 -26.37 2.92
N LYS A 391 -21.85 -25.90 2.59
CA LYS A 391 -20.62 -26.11 3.35
C LYS A 391 -20.22 -24.88 4.18
N SER A 392 -21.13 -23.92 4.37
CA SER A 392 -20.89 -22.65 5.06
C SER A 392 -19.77 -21.81 4.44
N VAL A 393 -19.57 -21.93 3.13
CA VAL A 393 -18.62 -21.11 2.38
C VAL A 393 -19.38 -20.18 1.44
N GLU A 394 -19.21 -18.87 1.64
CA GLU A 394 -19.85 -17.87 0.79
C GLU A 394 -18.93 -17.51 -0.38
N LEU A 395 -19.42 -17.71 -1.61
CA LEU A 395 -18.74 -17.24 -2.81
C LEU A 395 -19.14 -15.80 -3.14
N PRO A 396 -18.21 -14.95 -3.61
CA PRO A 396 -18.52 -13.55 -3.95
C PRO A 396 -19.51 -13.49 -5.11
N ILE A 397 -20.63 -12.77 -4.96
CA ILE A 397 -21.63 -12.57 -6.03
C ILE A 397 -21.11 -11.62 -7.12
N ARG A 398 -20.23 -10.70 -6.72
CA ARG A 398 -19.70 -9.65 -7.57
C ARG A 398 -18.19 -9.59 -7.51
N GLY A 399 -17.61 -9.32 -8.67
CA GLY A 399 -16.22 -8.90 -8.75
C GLY A 399 -15.99 -7.59 -7.98
N ARG A 400 -14.73 -7.33 -7.61
CA ARG A 400 -14.31 -6.09 -6.98
C ARG A 400 -14.66 -4.87 -7.84
N THR A 401 -14.44 -4.95 -9.15
CA THR A 401 -14.67 -3.82 -10.07
C THR A 401 -16.16 -3.50 -10.20
N GLU A 402 -17.01 -4.53 -10.27
CA GLU A 402 -18.46 -4.38 -10.29
C GLU A 402 -18.97 -3.79 -8.97
N ALA A 403 -18.51 -4.32 -7.84
CA ALA A 403 -18.85 -3.80 -6.52
C ALA A 403 -18.46 -2.32 -6.37
N MET A 404 -17.24 -1.94 -6.78
CA MET A 404 -16.81 -0.53 -6.75
C MET A 404 -17.66 0.37 -7.66
N ARG A 405 -18.08 -0.11 -8.84
CA ARG A 405 -18.96 0.64 -9.74
C ARG A 405 -20.31 0.90 -9.08
N ILE A 406 -20.89 -0.11 -8.44
CA ILE A 406 -22.17 0.00 -7.72
C ILE A 406 -22.03 0.97 -6.55
N THR A 407 -20.98 0.84 -5.72
CA THR A 407 -20.73 1.76 -4.61
C THR A 407 -20.64 3.22 -5.08
N ARG A 408 -19.86 3.50 -6.12
CA ARG A 408 -19.75 4.87 -6.67
C ARG A 408 -21.09 5.41 -7.18
N ARG A 409 -21.91 4.56 -7.78
CA ARG A 409 -23.27 4.92 -8.24
C ARG A 409 -24.18 5.23 -7.05
N MET A 410 -24.16 4.39 -6.01
CA MET A 410 -24.90 4.63 -4.76
C MET A 410 -24.48 5.95 -4.12
N GLU A 411 -23.17 6.22 -3.97
CA GLU A 411 -22.65 7.48 -3.44
C GLU A 411 -23.06 8.68 -4.30
N THR A 412 -23.09 8.52 -5.63
CA THR A 412 -23.56 9.56 -6.55
C THR A 412 -25.05 9.83 -6.38
N ILE A 413 -25.87 8.78 -6.20
CA ILE A 413 -27.29 8.91 -5.90
C ILE A 413 -27.48 9.66 -4.59
N GLU A 414 -26.83 9.23 -3.51
CA GLU A 414 -26.92 9.90 -2.20
C GLU A 414 -26.51 11.38 -2.25
N LYS A 415 -25.42 11.69 -2.97
CA LYS A 415 -24.99 13.08 -3.17
C LYS A 415 -26.02 13.88 -3.98
N THR A 416 -26.60 13.27 -5.00
CA THR A 416 -27.63 13.91 -5.84
C THR A 416 -28.93 14.12 -5.06
N THR A 417 -29.31 13.19 -4.19
CA THR A 417 -30.47 13.33 -3.28
C THR A 417 -30.29 14.53 -2.35
N LYS A 418 -29.11 14.69 -1.73
CA LYS A 418 -28.81 15.88 -0.91
C LYS A 418 -28.87 17.19 -1.68
N GLN A 419 -28.50 17.16 -2.97
CA GLN A 419 -28.64 18.34 -3.84
C GLN A 419 -30.10 18.64 -4.16
N ILE A 420 -30.95 17.62 -4.32
CA ILE A 420 -32.40 17.79 -4.46
C ILE A 420 -32.96 18.48 -3.22
N GLU A 421 -32.66 18.00 -2.02
CA GLU A 421 -33.11 18.62 -0.76
C GLU A 421 -32.71 20.10 -0.71
N ALA A 422 -31.44 20.41 -0.96
CA ALA A 422 -30.95 21.79 -0.96
C ALA A 422 -31.60 22.70 -2.03
N HIS A 423 -31.95 22.14 -3.21
CA HIS A 423 -32.61 22.90 -4.27
C HIS A 423 -34.13 22.98 -4.10
N GLN A 424 -34.75 22.03 -3.40
CA GLN A 424 -36.15 22.11 -2.95
C GLN A 424 -36.31 23.24 -1.93
N ASP A 425 -35.42 23.31 -0.94
CA ASP A 425 -35.40 24.39 0.05
C ASP A 425 -35.17 25.77 -0.58
N ALA A 426 -34.42 25.82 -1.67
CA ALA A 426 -34.17 27.04 -2.45
C ALA A 426 -35.28 27.38 -3.47
N GLY A 427 -36.32 26.55 -3.61
CA GLY A 427 -37.43 26.77 -4.54
C GLY A 427 -37.08 26.60 -6.03
N ASN A 428 -35.99 25.91 -6.37
CA ASN A 428 -35.55 25.72 -7.75
C ASN A 428 -36.11 24.42 -8.37
N ALA A 429 -37.39 24.45 -8.75
CA ALA A 429 -38.12 23.29 -9.28
C ALA A 429 -37.46 22.66 -10.53
N ALA A 430 -36.93 23.48 -11.45
CA ALA A 430 -36.28 22.99 -12.66
C ALA A 430 -35.03 22.14 -12.35
N LYS A 431 -34.23 22.55 -11.37
CA LYS A 431 -33.04 21.78 -10.96
C LYS A 431 -33.41 20.52 -10.21
N VAL A 432 -34.50 20.55 -9.44
CA VAL A 432 -35.03 19.36 -8.73
C VAL A 432 -35.46 18.29 -9.73
N GLU A 433 -36.21 18.66 -10.77
CA GLU A 433 -36.67 17.73 -11.80
C GLU A 433 -35.49 17.10 -12.59
N GLU A 434 -34.50 17.92 -12.96
CA GLU A 434 -33.27 17.44 -13.64
C GLU A 434 -32.50 16.41 -12.77
N LEU A 435 -32.34 16.70 -11.48
CA LEU A 435 -31.61 15.81 -10.56
C LEU A 435 -32.42 14.54 -10.25
N GLN A 436 -33.76 14.62 -10.20
CA GLN A 436 -34.63 13.45 -10.07
C GLN A 436 -34.53 12.52 -11.28
N ALA A 437 -34.54 13.07 -12.50
CA ALA A 437 -34.31 12.29 -13.72
C ALA A 437 -32.96 11.57 -13.68
N LYS A 438 -31.90 12.29 -13.27
CA LYS A 438 -30.56 11.70 -13.10
C LYS A 438 -30.51 10.58 -12.06
N ILE A 439 -31.24 10.68 -10.95
CA ILE A 439 -31.33 9.60 -9.96
C ILE A 439 -32.07 8.40 -10.56
N SER A 440 -33.15 8.62 -11.31
CA SER A 440 -33.89 7.55 -11.98
C SER A 440 -32.98 6.76 -12.92
N ASP A 441 -32.22 7.46 -13.76
CA ASP A 441 -31.26 6.84 -14.68
C ASP A 441 -30.18 6.04 -13.92
N LEU A 442 -29.64 6.60 -12.84
CA LEU A 442 -28.64 5.91 -12.02
C LEU A 442 -29.20 4.68 -11.30
N LYS A 443 -30.48 4.69 -10.90
CA LYS A 443 -31.17 3.55 -10.26
C LYS A 443 -31.50 2.44 -11.25
N ALA A 444 -31.79 2.76 -12.51
CA ALA A 444 -32.13 1.77 -13.53
C ALA A 444 -31.00 0.75 -13.76
N ASP A 445 -29.74 1.17 -13.60
CA ASP A 445 -28.58 0.30 -13.77
C ASP A 445 -28.08 -0.35 -12.46
N LEU A 446 -28.82 -0.27 -11.36
CA LEU A 446 -28.44 -0.89 -10.08
C LEU A 446 -29.12 -2.25 -9.90
N PRO A 447 -28.39 -3.26 -9.38
CA PRO A 447 -28.98 -4.55 -9.09
C PRO A 447 -29.97 -4.48 -7.92
N PRO A 448 -30.94 -5.41 -7.83
CA PRO A 448 -32.05 -5.35 -6.86
C PRO A 448 -31.63 -5.25 -5.39
N ASP A 449 -30.56 -5.92 -4.99
CA ASP A 449 -30.01 -5.88 -3.63
C ASP A 449 -29.30 -4.55 -3.32
N ALA A 450 -28.68 -3.90 -4.31
CA ALA A 450 -28.14 -2.56 -4.14
C ALA A 450 -29.26 -1.51 -4.03
N LEU A 451 -30.35 -1.71 -4.78
CA LEU A 451 -31.57 -0.91 -4.66
C LEU A 451 -32.24 -1.10 -3.28
N ALA A 452 -32.27 -2.32 -2.75
CA ALA A 452 -32.78 -2.60 -1.41
C ALA A 452 -31.97 -1.86 -0.34
N LYS A 453 -30.63 -1.90 -0.42
CA LYS A 453 -29.75 -1.11 0.47
C LYS A 453 -29.97 0.39 0.36
N LEU A 454 -30.19 0.90 -0.87
CA LEU A 454 -30.57 2.30 -1.06
C LEU A 454 -31.90 2.62 -0.39
N GLY A 455 -32.89 1.72 -0.48
CA GLY A 455 -34.18 1.84 0.20
C GLY A 455 -34.04 1.90 1.73
N GLU A 456 -33.16 1.08 2.31
CA GLU A 456 -32.83 1.12 3.75
C GLU A 456 -32.14 2.44 4.14
N THR A 457 -31.23 2.95 3.32
CA THR A 457 -30.57 4.25 3.56
C THR A 457 -31.46 5.46 3.30
N ALA A 458 -32.49 5.30 2.47
CA ALA A 458 -33.45 6.33 2.08
C ALA A 458 -34.69 6.37 2.98
N ALA A 459 -34.83 5.45 3.93
CA ALA A 459 -35.69 5.70 5.08
C ALA A 459 -35.17 6.98 5.74
N GLU A 460 -35.93 8.08 5.62
CA GLU A 460 -35.57 9.36 6.18
C GLU A 460 -35.22 9.16 7.65
N LYS A 461 -33.91 9.25 7.96
CA LYS A 461 -33.48 9.31 9.35
C LYS A 461 -34.23 10.45 9.98
N SER A 462 -35.07 10.14 10.97
CA SER A 462 -35.75 11.17 11.74
C SER A 462 -34.71 12.15 12.32
N ASP A 463 -35.12 13.37 12.62
CA ASP A 463 -34.21 14.34 13.24
C ASP A 463 -33.56 13.79 14.52
N ALA A 464 -34.25 12.89 15.23
CA ALA A 464 -33.71 12.17 16.38
C ALA A 464 -32.55 11.23 16.00
N GLU A 465 -32.65 10.50 14.89
CA GLU A 465 -31.59 9.60 14.39
C GLU A 465 -30.40 10.38 13.83
N ARG A 466 -30.65 11.48 13.10
CA ARG A 466 -29.60 12.40 12.63
C ARG A 466 -28.83 13.03 13.79
N THR A 467 -29.56 13.43 14.84
CA THR A 467 -28.97 13.97 16.07
C THR A 467 -28.17 12.89 16.81
N LYS A 468 -28.69 11.66 16.92
CA LYS A 468 -27.99 10.52 17.55
C LYS A 468 -26.69 10.16 16.84
N GLU A 469 -26.68 10.14 15.51
CA GLU A 469 -25.47 9.89 14.73
C GLU A 469 -24.43 10.99 14.92
N THR A 470 -24.88 12.26 14.97
CA THR A 470 -24.00 13.41 15.20
C THR A 470 -23.39 13.37 16.61
N ILE A 471 -24.18 13.04 17.63
CA ILE A 471 -23.69 12.82 19.00
C ILE A 471 -22.70 11.65 19.07
N SER A 472 -22.94 10.56 18.34
CA SER A 472 -22.01 9.42 18.27
C SER A 472 -20.65 9.80 17.66
N LYS A 473 -20.65 10.62 16.59
CA LYS A 473 -19.43 11.16 15.99
C LYS A 473 -18.69 12.09 16.96
N ALA A 474 -19.41 12.98 17.64
CA ALA A 474 -18.85 13.85 18.66
C ALA A 474 -18.18 13.06 19.78
N ARG A 475 -18.82 11.99 20.28
CA ARG A 475 -18.25 11.10 21.31
C ARG A 475 -16.91 10.49 20.88
N LYS A 476 -16.80 9.97 19.65
CA LYS A 476 -15.54 9.41 19.13
C LYS A 476 -14.44 10.47 19.01
N LEU A 477 -14.79 11.69 18.63
CA LEU A 477 -13.85 12.81 18.60
C LEU A 477 -13.37 13.18 20.01
N PHE A 478 -14.26 13.20 21.01
CA PHE A 478 -13.89 13.42 22.42
C PHE A 478 -12.98 12.32 22.97
N GLU A 479 -13.24 11.04 22.66
CA GLU A 479 -12.37 9.94 23.06
C GLU A 479 -10.97 10.06 22.45
N THR A 480 -10.89 10.46 21.18
CA THR A 480 -9.61 10.69 20.49
C THR A 480 -8.86 11.88 21.08
N ALA A 481 -9.57 12.98 21.37
CA ALA A 481 -9.03 14.16 22.02
C ALA A 481 -8.51 13.85 23.43
N GLY A 482 -9.22 13.03 24.21
CA GLY A 482 -8.79 12.58 25.54
C GLY A 482 -7.49 11.76 25.50
N LYS A 483 -7.36 10.83 24.55
CA LYS A 483 -6.11 10.08 24.32
C LYS A 483 -4.94 10.99 23.96
N ARG A 484 -5.18 12.06 23.20
CA ARG A 484 -4.16 13.07 22.86
C ARG A 484 -3.82 13.97 24.04
N GLN A 485 -4.82 14.40 24.82
CA GLN A 485 -4.62 15.22 26.02
C GLN A 485 -3.78 14.49 27.08
N ALA A 486 -3.92 13.16 27.19
CA ALA A 486 -3.12 12.35 28.13
C ALA A 486 -1.61 12.48 27.89
N LYS A 487 -1.18 12.66 26.62
CA LYS A 487 0.22 12.79 26.18
C LYS A 487 0.80 14.19 26.34
N LEU A 488 -0.01 15.19 26.70
CA LEU A 488 0.44 16.58 26.85
C LEU A 488 1.17 16.82 28.18
N THR A 489 2.04 17.84 28.19
CA THR A 489 2.69 18.33 29.41
C THR A 489 1.68 18.97 30.37
N ALA A 490 2.03 19.10 31.65
CA ALA A 490 1.12 19.65 32.67
C ALA A 490 0.63 21.08 32.35
N ALA A 491 1.49 21.92 31.78
CA ALA A 491 1.13 23.29 31.37
C ALA A 491 0.13 23.29 30.19
N GLN A 492 0.38 22.44 29.19
CA GLN A 492 -0.53 22.27 28.04
C GLN A 492 -1.87 21.68 28.48
N LYS A 493 -1.88 20.71 29.40
CA LYS A 493 -3.11 20.13 29.97
C LYS A 493 -4.01 21.18 30.61
N ARG A 494 -3.45 22.16 31.34
CA ARG A 494 -4.23 23.26 31.95
C ARG A 494 -4.88 24.16 30.91
N LYS A 495 -4.16 24.49 29.84
CA LYS A 495 -4.70 25.30 28.73
C LYS A 495 -5.81 24.56 27.99
N THR A 496 -5.58 23.30 27.63
CA THR A 496 -6.61 22.45 26.99
C THR A 496 -7.82 22.24 27.89
N LYS A 497 -7.64 22.15 29.21
CA LYS A 497 -8.74 22.03 30.17
C LYS A 497 -9.61 23.29 30.21
N ALA A 498 -9.01 24.48 30.16
CA ALA A 498 -9.75 25.74 30.11
C ALA A 498 -10.57 25.86 28.82
N GLU A 499 -9.98 25.53 27.67
CA GLU A 499 -10.66 25.51 26.37
C GLU A 499 -11.82 24.48 26.35
N LEU A 500 -11.62 23.30 26.95
CA LEU A 500 -12.66 22.28 27.06
C LEU A 500 -13.83 22.74 27.94
N TYR A 501 -13.57 23.46 29.05
CA TYR A 501 -14.65 24.01 29.87
C TYR A 501 -15.44 25.10 29.16
N THR A 502 -14.80 25.94 28.35
CA THR A 502 -15.50 26.91 27.50
C THR A 502 -16.40 26.21 26.50
N LEU A 503 -15.90 25.18 25.82
CA LEU A 503 -16.68 24.37 24.89
C LEU A 503 -17.88 23.69 25.58
N ILE A 504 -17.70 23.16 26.80
CA ILE A 504 -18.79 22.56 27.58
C ILE A 504 -19.87 23.59 27.91
N ARG A 505 -19.51 24.83 28.27
CA ARG A 505 -20.47 25.92 28.52
C ARG A 505 -21.26 26.28 27.27
N GLU A 506 -20.56 26.44 26.15
CA GLU A 506 -21.21 26.71 24.86
C GLU A 506 -22.15 25.58 24.44
N MET A 507 -21.77 24.30 24.65
CA MET A 507 -22.65 23.17 24.40
C MET A 507 -23.87 23.17 25.32
N VAL A 508 -23.69 23.48 26.60
CA VAL A 508 -24.80 23.56 27.55
C VAL A 508 -25.80 24.64 27.14
N ASP A 509 -25.32 25.83 26.78
CA ASP A 509 -26.18 26.92 26.31
C ASP A 509 -26.88 26.56 24.99
N THR A 510 -26.17 25.92 24.06
CA THR A 510 -26.69 25.54 22.74
C THR A 510 -27.77 24.47 22.81
N PHE A 511 -27.60 23.47 23.69
CA PHE A 511 -28.51 22.34 23.84
C PHE A 511 -29.54 22.53 24.98
N GLY A 512 -29.49 23.66 25.71
CA GLY A 512 -30.35 23.92 26.86
C GLY A 512 -30.20 22.88 27.97
N LEU A 513 -28.99 22.34 28.16
CA LEU A 513 -28.72 21.29 29.13
C LEU A 513 -28.69 21.87 30.55
N ASP A 514 -29.27 21.17 31.52
CA ASP A 514 -29.17 21.59 32.91
C ASP A 514 -27.93 21.01 33.58
N TYR A 515 -27.03 21.89 34.05
CA TYR A 515 -25.87 21.48 34.86
C TYR A 515 -26.27 20.76 36.14
N SER A 516 -27.44 21.06 36.69
CA SER A 516 -27.95 20.44 37.93
C SER A 516 -28.26 18.95 37.75
N ALA A 517 -28.56 18.51 36.51
CA ALA A 517 -28.85 17.12 36.17
C ALA A 517 -27.59 16.25 35.97
N LEU A 518 -26.39 16.85 35.97
CA LEU A 518 -25.10 16.17 35.77
C LEU A 518 -24.37 15.83 37.08
N ALA A 519 -24.92 16.19 38.24
CA ALA A 519 -24.46 15.64 39.50
C ALA A 519 -24.72 14.11 39.48
N PRO A 520 -23.78 13.27 39.95
CA PRO A 520 -24.10 11.86 40.16
C PRO A 520 -25.32 11.82 41.08
N ALA A 521 -26.36 11.09 40.68
CA ALA A 521 -27.47 10.81 41.57
C ALA A 521 -26.86 10.23 42.84
N GLU A 522 -26.90 10.98 43.94
CA GLU A 522 -26.59 10.44 45.26
C GLU A 522 -27.47 9.20 45.40
N GLU A 523 -26.84 8.05 45.58
CA GLU A 523 -27.51 6.83 46.04
C GLU A 523 -28.28 7.23 47.29
N THR A 524 -29.58 7.44 47.11
CA THR A 524 -30.52 7.55 48.21
C THR A 524 -30.60 6.14 48.76
N GLU A 525 -29.70 5.85 49.70
CA GLU A 525 -29.89 4.81 50.69
C GLU A 525 -31.28 5.03 51.29
N ALA A 526 -32.23 4.21 50.87
CA ALA A 526 -33.48 4.08 51.56
C ALA A 526 -33.20 3.40 52.91
N GLU A 527 -32.85 4.20 53.91
CA GLU A 527 -33.12 3.87 55.30
C GLU A 527 -34.66 3.76 55.47
N ASN A 528 -35.15 2.54 55.28
CA ASN A 528 -36.31 2.03 55.99
C ASN A 528 -35.93 0.65 56.53
N GLY A 529 -35.35 0.69 57.73
CA GLY A 529 -35.05 -0.43 58.61
C GLY A 529 -34.80 0.10 60.01
#